data_AF-A0A7J5Z117-F1
#
_entry.id   AF-A0A7J5Z117-F1
#
_cell.length_a   1.000
_cell.length_b   1.000
_cell.length_c   1.000
_cell.angle_alpha   90.00
_cell.angle_beta   90.00
_cell.angle_gamma   90.00
#
_symmetry.space_group_name_H-M   'P 1'
#
loop_
_entity.id
_entity.type
_entity.pdbx_description
1 polymer ?
#
loop_
_entity_poly.entity_id
_entity_poly.type
_entity_poly.pdbx_seq_one_letter_code
_entity_poly.pdbx_strand_id
1 'polypeptide(L)'
;MLEVMDRYANLDLLSGDRLSEGLIKLWLDILADSQSLGLTTVQNPSESDQEVLVHHFFLLDGEEKPCAAPFSWRIRMHLESLWEESEFMPVREDGTGRILQFVSSFTNSRLASHFQKLSEEERLEYGQHFLQDFLLLALKIKSTDELTVEDILALGMCVEQTKLLTVTSQQECETFVSRMKLLQPCLDRAFGQKYRTLCSPSCLQQLDSIRSLWHGMLVVASFIQHIIFKVNKNDSRLKELALKHGKLHLNLMQESPDVKSVDTLQQLIRILNCFHDECMSRDLRLGISCPVCLSEFKEPAVLPCQHVFCLACLQRCIQEHSYCPKCRADLPPNFKPAVSPDVKAALARQAVIRDCCNSFFLEVVSRFCLSEGQTPGEGVVELLFSLLVSANGDVYRTRELTLPGVCGQQSSGALCAAQTAAAVQVKAHIQTYLKNLEENLLNREDRTELYLLFVNCFQDSLLCSEAREVEQSAEQQRQAEIRFLSSFAKKQTPDRQQDPVEFLLNTAG
;
A
#
# COMPACT_ATOMS: atom_id res chain seq x y z
N MET A 1 -18.95 48.06 1.75
CA MET A 1 -18.75 47.49 0.40
C MET A 1 -17.26 47.24 0.14
N LEU A 2 -16.40 48.24 0.26
CA LEU A 2 -14.95 48.08 0.11
C LEU A 2 -14.37 46.99 1.03
N GLU A 3 -14.79 46.96 2.31
CA GLU A 3 -14.37 45.92 3.27
C GLU A 3 -14.67 44.49 2.80
N VAL A 4 -15.85 44.27 2.23
CA VAL A 4 -16.26 42.95 1.72
C VAL A 4 -15.53 42.61 0.41
N MET A 5 -15.28 43.62 -0.42
CA MET A 5 -14.59 43.45 -1.71
C MET A 5 -13.10 43.17 -1.55
N ASP A 6 -12.48 43.68 -0.49
CA ASP A 6 -11.02 43.67 -0.33
C ASP A 6 -10.54 42.98 0.95
N ARG A 7 -11.42 42.23 1.60
CA ARG A 7 -11.04 41.37 2.72
C ARG A 7 -10.04 40.31 2.26
N TYR A 8 -8.88 40.24 2.91
CA TYR A 8 -7.71 39.45 2.55
C TYR A 8 -7.11 39.81 1.18
N ALA A 9 -7.17 41.10 0.81
CA ALA A 9 -6.62 41.64 -0.44
C ALA A 9 -7.23 40.94 -1.66
N ASN A 10 -8.54 40.72 -1.59
CA ASN A 10 -9.27 40.00 -2.62
C ASN A 10 -9.33 40.75 -3.95
N LEU A 11 -9.07 42.07 -3.96
CA LEU A 11 -8.90 42.86 -5.18
C LEU A 11 -7.56 42.58 -5.88
N ASP A 12 -6.52 42.18 -5.16
CA ASP A 12 -5.20 41.89 -5.75
C ASP A 12 -5.26 40.71 -6.74
N LEU A 13 -6.25 39.82 -6.58
CA LEU A 13 -6.56 38.73 -7.50
C LEU A 13 -6.93 39.21 -8.91
N LEU A 14 -7.46 40.43 -9.04
CA LEU A 14 -7.80 41.04 -10.32
C LEU A 14 -6.60 41.77 -10.96
N SER A 15 -5.47 41.81 -10.26
CA SER A 15 -4.25 42.47 -10.72
C SER A 15 -3.19 41.45 -11.16
N GLY A 16 -2.72 41.59 -12.41
CA GLY A 16 -1.74 40.68 -13.03
C GLY A 16 -2.34 39.34 -13.50
N ASP A 17 -1.51 38.46 -14.04
CA ASP A 17 -1.92 37.15 -14.60
C ASP A 17 -2.07 36.06 -13.50
N ARG A 18 -2.66 36.40 -12.35
CA ARG A 18 -2.74 35.50 -11.17
C ARG A 18 -3.88 34.49 -11.22
N LEU A 19 -4.93 34.77 -11.99
CA LEU A 19 -6.13 33.93 -12.13
C LEU A 19 -6.43 33.69 -13.59
N SER A 20 -7.00 32.53 -13.92
CA SER A 20 -7.59 32.29 -15.23
C SER A 20 -8.81 33.21 -15.49
N GLU A 21 -9.14 33.41 -16.77
CA GLU A 21 -10.29 34.23 -17.18
C GLU A 21 -11.61 33.78 -16.53
N GLY A 22 -11.79 32.46 -16.37
CA GLY A 22 -12.96 31.91 -15.69
C GLY A 22 -13.04 32.29 -14.21
N LEU A 23 -11.90 32.33 -13.50
CA LEU A 23 -11.87 32.73 -12.09
C LEU A 23 -12.05 34.24 -11.90
N ILE A 24 -11.57 35.06 -12.84
CA ILE A 24 -11.89 36.49 -12.89
C ILE A 24 -13.39 36.70 -13.08
N LYS A 25 -14.00 35.93 -13.99
CA LYS A 25 -15.45 35.98 -14.21
C LYS A 25 -16.24 35.49 -12.99
N LEU A 26 -15.79 34.42 -12.33
CA LEU A 26 -16.37 33.96 -11.07
C LEU A 26 -16.35 35.05 -10.01
N TRP A 27 -15.23 35.77 -9.88
CA TRP A 27 -15.10 36.90 -8.97
C TRP A 27 -16.17 37.97 -9.24
N LEU A 28 -16.34 38.37 -10.50
CA LEU A 28 -17.35 39.37 -10.91
C LEU A 28 -18.79 38.87 -10.67
N ASP A 29 -19.07 37.61 -10.97
CA ASP A 29 -20.39 36.99 -10.78
C ASP A 29 -20.79 36.92 -9.30
N ILE A 30 -19.84 36.56 -8.41
CA ILE A 30 -20.07 36.56 -6.96
C ILE A 30 -20.27 38.00 -6.44
N LEU A 31 -19.49 38.96 -6.94
CA LEU A 31 -19.66 40.37 -6.55
C LEU A 31 -21.04 40.93 -6.94
N ALA A 32 -21.51 40.59 -8.13
CA ALA A 32 -22.83 41.01 -8.62
C ALA A 32 -23.99 40.39 -7.82
N ASP A 33 -23.76 39.28 -7.13
CA ASP A 33 -24.75 38.58 -6.31
C ASP A 33 -24.75 39.06 -4.85
N SER A 34 -25.45 40.18 -4.62
CA SER A 34 -25.61 40.79 -3.29
C SER A 34 -26.16 39.84 -2.20
N GLN A 35 -26.92 38.81 -2.57
CA GLN A 35 -27.46 37.83 -1.62
C GLN A 35 -26.40 36.79 -1.24
N SER A 36 -25.53 36.41 -2.18
CA SER A 36 -24.40 35.53 -1.92
C SER A 36 -23.35 36.18 -1.02
N LEU A 37 -23.14 37.50 -1.11
CA LEU A 37 -22.19 38.25 -0.26
C LEU A 37 -22.70 38.60 1.15
N GLY A 38 -24.02 38.53 1.39
CA GLY A 38 -24.60 38.80 2.72
C GLY A 38 -24.39 40.24 3.20
N LEU A 39 -24.45 41.21 2.28
CA LEU A 39 -24.32 42.63 2.59
C LEU A 39 -25.51 43.09 3.45
N THR A 40 -25.32 43.26 4.76
CA THR A 40 -26.28 43.95 5.62
C THR A 40 -26.20 45.46 5.39
N THR A 41 -27.31 46.08 4.99
CA THR A 41 -27.44 47.53 4.86
C THR A 41 -27.21 48.18 6.22
N VAL A 42 -26.22 49.07 6.35
CA VAL A 42 -25.98 49.85 7.57
C VAL A 42 -27.22 50.70 7.84
N GLN A 43 -27.92 50.46 8.96
CA GLN A 43 -29.24 51.05 9.23
C GLN A 43 -29.22 52.43 9.91
N ASN A 44 -28.07 53.07 10.12
CA ASN A 44 -28.04 54.43 10.68
C ASN A 44 -27.00 55.29 9.95
N PRO A 45 -27.41 56.28 9.12
CA PRO A 45 -26.51 57.21 8.46
C PRO A 45 -26.05 58.38 9.35
N SER A 46 -26.30 58.32 10.67
CA SER A 46 -26.17 59.48 11.57
C SER A 46 -24.77 59.74 12.13
N GLU A 47 -23.76 58.95 11.77
CA GLU A 47 -22.35 59.24 12.10
C GLU A 47 -21.56 59.36 10.80
N SER A 48 -21.36 60.60 10.34
CA SER A 48 -20.38 60.89 9.29
C SER A 48 -18.98 60.65 9.87
N ASP A 49 -18.22 59.77 9.21
CA ASP A 49 -16.86 59.30 9.54
C ASP A 49 -16.79 58.13 10.54
N GLN A 50 -17.37 56.98 10.15
CA GLN A 50 -17.01 55.68 10.75
C GLN A 50 -15.85 55.04 9.99
N GLU A 51 -14.72 54.84 10.65
CA GLU A 51 -13.60 54.03 10.16
C GLU A 51 -14.01 52.55 10.16
N VAL A 52 -13.97 51.91 8.98
CA VAL A 52 -14.25 50.47 8.85
C VAL A 52 -12.92 49.72 8.73
N LEU A 53 -12.60 48.93 9.76
CA LEU A 53 -11.40 48.12 9.76
C LEU A 53 -11.53 46.98 8.75
N VAL A 54 -10.67 46.98 7.72
CA VAL A 54 -10.61 45.90 6.72
C VAL A 54 -9.52 44.93 7.13
N HIS A 55 -9.87 43.65 7.29
CA HIS A 55 -8.86 42.59 7.41
C HIS A 55 -8.20 42.42 6.05
N HIS A 56 -7.03 43.03 5.84
CA HIS A 56 -6.49 43.27 4.50
C HIS A 56 -5.60 42.14 3.99
N PHE A 57 -5.03 41.27 4.83
CA PHE A 57 -4.15 40.18 4.39
C PHE A 57 -4.08 39.05 5.41
N PHE A 58 -3.59 37.90 4.99
CA PHE A 58 -3.07 36.88 5.90
C PHE A 58 -1.68 37.30 6.37
N LEU A 59 -1.40 37.11 7.65
CA LEU A 59 -0.08 37.35 8.26
C LEU A 59 0.61 35.99 8.45
N LEU A 60 1.72 35.77 7.75
CA LEU A 60 2.47 34.51 7.79
C LEU A 60 3.95 34.84 7.99
N ASP A 61 4.51 34.46 9.15
CA ASP A 61 5.89 34.81 9.56
C ASP A 61 6.24 36.32 9.47
N GLY A 62 5.23 37.18 9.66
CA GLY A 62 5.39 38.63 9.56
C GLY A 62 5.32 39.18 8.13
N GLU A 63 5.12 38.34 7.12
CA GLU A 63 4.84 38.75 5.74
C GLU A 63 3.33 38.76 5.45
N GLU A 64 2.90 39.77 4.70
CA GLU A 64 1.52 39.95 4.26
C GLU A 64 1.27 39.13 2.98
N LYS A 65 0.27 38.24 3.01
CA LYS A 65 -0.15 37.46 1.84
C LYS A 65 -1.63 37.74 1.48
N PRO A 66 -1.93 37.99 0.19
CA PRO A 66 -3.31 38.05 -0.28
C PRO A 66 -3.93 36.64 -0.34
N CYS A 67 -5.25 36.57 -0.40
CA CYS A 67 -5.95 35.33 -0.72
C CYS A 67 -5.61 34.84 -2.12
N ALA A 68 -5.61 33.52 -2.31
CA ALA A 68 -5.34 32.85 -3.58
C ALA A 68 -6.61 32.63 -4.43
N ALA A 69 -7.78 32.55 -3.81
CA ALA A 69 -9.06 32.30 -4.46
C ALA A 69 -10.09 33.45 -4.25
N PRO A 70 -10.93 33.72 -5.27
CA PRO A 70 -12.06 34.63 -5.13
C PRO A 70 -12.95 34.30 -3.92
N PHE A 71 -13.16 35.29 -3.04
CA PHE A 71 -14.07 35.24 -1.89
C PHE A 71 -13.97 34.00 -0.98
N SER A 72 -12.76 33.44 -0.80
CA SER A 72 -12.55 32.21 0.01
C SER A 72 -13.14 32.29 1.42
N TRP A 73 -13.04 33.45 2.08
CA TRP A 73 -13.62 33.66 3.42
C TRP A 73 -15.15 33.52 3.42
N ARG A 74 -15.81 33.96 2.33
CA ARG A 74 -17.26 33.93 2.21
C ARG A 74 -17.76 32.53 1.92
N ILE A 75 -17.07 31.83 1.03
CA ILE A 75 -17.40 30.46 0.65
C ILE A 75 -17.19 29.54 1.84
N ARG A 76 -16.10 29.71 2.60
CA ARG A 76 -15.92 29.01 3.87
C ARG A 76 -17.09 29.22 4.82
N MET A 77 -17.47 30.46 5.10
CA MET A 77 -18.60 30.74 6.00
C MET A 77 -19.91 30.08 5.51
N HIS A 78 -20.14 30.04 4.20
CA HIS A 78 -21.31 29.37 3.64
C HIS A 78 -21.23 27.85 3.84
N LEU A 79 -20.07 27.24 3.60
CA LEU A 79 -19.85 25.81 3.84
C LEU A 79 -19.99 25.46 5.33
N GLU A 80 -19.52 26.32 6.23
CA GLU A 80 -19.68 26.14 7.69
C GLU A 80 -21.17 26.17 8.08
N SER A 81 -21.94 27.16 7.58
CA SER A 81 -23.39 27.22 7.80
C SER A 81 -24.10 25.94 7.33
N LEU A 82 -23.79 25.48 6.10
CA LEU A 82 -24.38 24.26 5.56
C LEU A 82 -23.99 23.01 6.35
N TRP A 83 -22.77 22.97 6.87
CA TRP A 83 -22.26 21.88 7.70
C TRP A 83 -22.94 21.84 9.07
N GLU A 84 -23.14 23.00 9.71
CA GLU A 84 -23.90 23.14 10.95
C GLU A 84 -25.37 22.76 10.76
N GLU A 85 -26.02 23.24 9.69
CA GLU A 85 -27.39 22.87 9.33
C GLU A 85 -27.56 21.36 9.14
N SER A 86 -26.53 20.67 8.63
CA SER A 86 -26.55 19.23 8.46
C SER A 86 -26.58 18.43 9.77
N GLU A 87 -26.17 19.02 10.90
CA GLU A 87 -26.19 18.35 12.23
C GLU A 87 -27.60 18.17 12.79
N PHE A 88 -28.52 19.02 12.38
CA PHE A 88 -29.89 19.04 12.89
C PHE A 88 -30.85 18.26 11.99
N MET A 89 -30.35 17.61 10.93
CA MET A 89 -31.13 16.81 10.01
C MET A 89 -31.05 15.32 10.38
N PRO A 90 -32.17 14.56 10.34
CA PRO A 90 -32.17 13.15 10.69
C PRO A 90 -31.46 12.33 9.60
N VAL A 91 -30.18 11.99 9.82
CA VAL A 91 -29.41 11.10 8.92
C VAL A 91 -29.33 9.69 9.53
N ARG A 92 -29.45 8.65 8.70
CA ARG A 92 -29.23 7.25 9.10
C ARG A 92 -27.76 7.05 9.49
N GLU A 93 -27.49 6.13 10.42
CA GLU A 93 -26.25 5.96 11.21
C GLU A 93 -24.92 5.66 10.45
N ASP A 94 -24.69 6.18 9.23
CA ASP A 94 -23.37 6.16 8.59
C ASP A 94 -22.83 7.58 8.34
N GLY A 95 -21.53 7.79 8.58
CA GLY A 95 -20.87 9.09 8.35
C GLY A 95 -20.88 9.52 6.87
N THR A 96 -21.08 8.58 5.95
CA THR A 96 -21.17 8.80 4.51
C THR A 96 -22.44 9.54 4.11
N GLY A 97 -23.58 9.26 4.76
CA GLY A 97 -24.86 9.92 4.50
C GLY A 97 -24.83 11.42 4.77
N ARG A 98 -24.13 11.86 5.82
CA ARG A 98 -23.98 13.29 6.15
C ARG A 98 -23.17 14.04 5.09
N ILE A 99 -22.09 13.42 4.60
CA ILE A 99 -21.26 14.01 3.53
C ILE A 99 -22.06 14.15 2.24
N LEU A 100 -22.81 13.11 1.84
CA LEU A 100 -23.65 13.18 0.64
C LEU A 100 -24.72 14.28 0.74
N GLN A 101 -25.33 14.42 1.91
CA GLN A 101 -26.32 15.47 2.17
C GLN A 101 -25.69 16.87 2.11
N PHE A 102 -24.52 17.04 2.74
CA PHE A 102 -23.76 18.29 2.69
C PHE A 102 -23.41 18.70 1.25
N VAL A 103 -22.87 17.77 0.47
CA VAL A 103 -22.52 18.01 -0.94
C VAL A 103 -23.78 18.35 -1.75
N SER A 104 -24.90 17.66 -1.50
CA SER A 104 -26.19 17.97 -2.12
C SER A 104 -26.67 19.38 -1.80
N SER A 105 -26.64 19.79 -0.53
CA SER A 105 -27.06 21.12 -0.08
C SER A 105 -26.23 22.21 -0.73
N PHE A 106 -24.90 22.04 -0.80
CA PHE A 106 -24.04 22.99 -1.49
C PHE A 106 -24.32 23.02 -3.00
N THR A 107 -24.47 21.87 -3.65
CA THR A 107 -24.72 21.77 -5.11
C THR A 107 -26.01 22.50 -5.52
N ASN A 108 -27.01 22.53 -4.63
CA ASN A 108 -28.28 23.22 -4.84
C ASN A 108 -28.24 24.71 -4.41
N SER A 109 -27.12 25.20 -3.90
CA SER A 109 -26.97 26.59 -3.47
C SER A 109 -26.78 27.55 -4.63
N ARG A 110 -27.03 28.84 -4.37
CA ARG A 110 -26.76 29.92 -5.33
C ARG A 110 -25.28 30.06 -5.63
N LEU A 111 -24.41 29.86 -4.64
CA LEU A 111 -22.97 29.90 -4.83
C LEU A 111 -22.50 28.81 -5.79
N ALA A 112 -23.02 27.58 -5.65
CA ALA A 112 -22.69 26.49 -6.58
C ALA A 112 -23.12 26.78 -8.03
N SER A 113 -24.20 27.54 -8.25
CA SER A 113 -24.62 27.92 -9.61
C SER A 113 -23.58 28.76 -10.36
N HIS A 114 -22.74 29.51 -9.64
CA HIS A 114 -21.63 30.26 -10.24
C HIS A 114 -20.46 29.34 -10.60
N PHE A 115 -20.15 28.35 -9.75
CA PHE A 115 -19.14 27.33 -10.03
C PHE A 115 -19.50 26.40 -11.20
N GLN A 116 -20.79 26.16 -11.44
CA GLN A 116 -21.26 25.35 -12.58
C GLN A 116 -20.97 25.99 -13.94
N LYS A 117 -20.71 27.31 -13.98
CA LYS A 117 -20.34 28.04 -15.22
C LYS A 117 -18.87 27.83 -15.61
N LEU A 118 -18.05 27.29 -14.71
CA LEU A 118 -16.63 27.06 -14.91
C LEU A 118 -16.36 25.72 -15.60
N SER A 119 -15.29 25.68 -16.38
CA SER A 119 -14.73 24.43 -16.91
C SER A 119 -14.27 23.51 -15.77
N GLU A 120 -14.01 22.24 -16.10
CA GLU A 120 -13.47 21.30 -15.12
C GLU A 120 -12.07 21.71 -14.64
N GLU A 121 -11.24 22.25 -15.54
CA GLU A 121 -9.89 22.75 -15.23
C GLU A 121 -9.94 23.96 -14.30
N GLU A 122 -10.83 24.92 -14.56
CA GLU A 122 -11.02 26.11 -13.72
C GLU A 122 -11.60 25.76 -12.34
N ARG A 123 -12.48 24.75 -12.26
CA ARG A 123 -12.97 24.24 -10.96
C ARG A 123 -11.86 23.58 -10.15
N LEU A 124 -10.95 22.87 -10.81
CA LEU A 124 -9.79 22.27 -10.17
C LEU A 124 -8.81 23.34 -9.67
N GLU A 125 -8.53 24.34 -10.50
CA GLU A 125 -7.71 25.51 -10.14
C GLU A 125 -8.30 26.23 -8.92
N TYR A 126 -9.60 26.57 -8.97
CA TYR A 126 -10.29 27.18 -7.84
C TYR A 126 -10.21 26.30 -6.59
N GLY A 127 -10.46 25.00 -6.74
CA GLY A 127 -10.38 24.05 -5.63
C GLY A 127 -9.01 24.06 -4.96
N GLN A 128 -7.92 24.17 -5.72
CA GLN A 128 -6.56 24.24 -5.19
C GLN A 128 -6.31 25.56 -4.44
N HIS A 129 -6.67 26.70 -5.04
CA HIS A 129 -6.51 28.02 -4.41
C HIS A 129 -7.39 28.19 -3.17
N PHE A 130 -8.65 27.77 -3.25
CA PHE A 130 -9.60 27.80 -2.13
C PHE A 130 -9.14 26.93 -0.99
N LEU A 131 -8.50 25.80 -1.27
CA LEU A 131 -7.98 24.91 -0.24
C LEU A 131 -6.85 25.57 0.54
N GLN A 132 -5.94 26.25 -0.15
CA GLN A 132 -4.89 27.05 0.48
C GLN A 132 -5.51 28.12 1.39
N ASP A 133 -6.45 28.90 0.88
CA ASP A 133 -7.10 29.94 1.67
C ASP A 133 -7.96 29.38 2.81
N PHE A 134 -8.64 28.26 2.60
CA PHE A 134 -9.46 27.60 3.60
C PHE A 134 -8.63 27.21 4.81
N LEU A 135 -7.40 26.70 4.62
CA LEU A 135 -6.46 26.43 5.70
C LEU A 135 -6.10 27.72 6.46
N LEU A 136 -5.73 28.79 5.74
CA LEU A 136 -5.38 30.09 6.34
C LEU A 136 -6.54 30.69 7.16
N LEU A 137 -7.75 30.58 6.63
CA LEU A 137 -8.97 31.09 7.24
C LEU A 137 -9.34 30.23 8.46
N ALA A 138 -9.41 28.91 8.30
CA ALA A 138 -9.89 27.97 9.31
C ALA A 138 -9.07 27.98 10.58
N LEU A 139 -7.77 28.24 10.46
CA LEU A 139 -6.82 27.94 11.52
C LEU A 139 -6.24 29.19 12.20
N LYS A 140 -6.53 30.42 11.73
CA LYS A 140 -6.07 31.71 12.33
C LYS A 140 -4.58 31.69 12.75
N ILE A 141 -3.74 31.27 11.81
CA ILE A 141 -2.34 30.88 11.96
C ILE A 141 -1.47 32.03 12.49
N LYS A 142 -0.69 31.77 13.55
CA LYS A 142 0.19 32.73 14.23
C LYS A 142 1.56 32.17 14.67
N SER A 143 1.83 30.86 14.62
CA SER A 143 3.14 30.29 15.04
C SER A 143 3.52 28.93 14.44
N THR A 144 4.78 28.52 14.65
CA THR A 144 5.44 27.33 14.07
C THR A 144 4.88 25.97 14.53
N ASP A 145 4.18 25.92 15.68
CA ASP A 145 3.51 24.70 16.15
C ASP A 145 2.21 24.41 15.37
N GLU A 146 1.55 25.43 14.82
CA GLU A 146 0.33 25.31 13.97
C GLU A 146 0.66 24.80 12.55
N LEU A 147 1.88 25.08 12.07
CA LEU A 147 2.43 24.60 10.80
C LEU A 147 2.35 23.05 10.67
N THR A 148 2.51 22.34 11.80
CA THR A 148 2.49 20.87 11.80
C THR A 148 1.12 20.27 11.50
N VAL A 149 0.04 20.94 11.91
CA VAL A 149 -1.35 20.53 11.61
C VAL A 149 -1.67 20.80 10.15
N GLU A 150 -1.23 21.94 9.64
CA GLU A 150 -1.45 22.40 8.27
C GLU A 150 -0.76 21.50 7.24
N ASP A 151 0.51 21.17 7.48
CA ASP A 151 1.27 20.23 6.67
C ASP A 151 0.60 18.84 6.64
N ILE A 152 0.07 18.37 7.78
CA ILE A 152 -0.66 17.09 7.85
C ILE A 152 -1.95 17.14 7.03
N LEU A 153 -2.71 18.25 7.10
CA LEU A 153 -3.93 18.41 6.31
C LEU A 153 -3.61 18.49 4.81
N ALA A 154 -2.62 19.29 4.42
CA ALA A 154 -2.15 19.40 3.04
C ALA A 154 -1.71 18.05 2.48
N LEU A 155 -0.91 17.31 3.25
CA LEU A 155 -0.49 15.95 2.89
C LEU A 155 -1.67 15.00 2.78
N GLY A 156 -2.60 15.04 3.73
CA GLY A 156 -3.81 14.22 3.71
C GLY A 156 -4.63 14.44 2.44
N MET A 157 -4.79 15.70 2.01
CA MET A 157 -5.50 16.03 0.78
C MET A 157 -4.76 15.58 -0.47
N CYS A 158 -3.43 15.74 -0.52
CA CYS A 158 -2.62 15.22 -1.62
C CYS A 158 -2.75 13.70 -1.75
N VAL A 159 -2.79 12.97 -0.63
CA VAL A 159 -2.97 11.52 -0.58
C VAL A 159 -4.39 11.12 -1.00
N GLU A 160 -5.43 11.79 -0.49
CA GLU A 160 -6.83 11.55 -0.88
C GLU A 160 -7.07 11.83 -2.38
N GLN A 161 -6.50 12.89 -2.93
CA GLN A 161 -6.55 13.12 -4.38
C GLN A 161 -5.89 11.99 -5.18
N THR A 162 -4.83 11.38 -4.64
CA THR A 162 -4.17 10.23 -5.28
C THR A 162 -5.06 9.00 -5.25
N LYS A 163 -5.80 8.81 -4.15
CA LYS A 163 -6.82 7.76 -4.00
C LYS A 163 -7.94 7.86 -5.05
N LEU A 164 -8.30 9.08 -5.46
CA LEU A 164 -9.35 9.31 -6.45
C LEU A 164 -8.91 9.08 -7.91
N LEU A 165 -7.62 8.89 -8.17
CA LEU A 165 -7.14 8.58 -9.51
C LEU A 165 -7.63 7.20 -9.97
N THR A 166 -7.82 7.06 -11.28
CA THR A 166 -8.16 5.78 -11.91
C THR A 166 -6.93 5.06 -12.44
N VAL A 167 -7.06 3.75 -12.69
CA VAL A 167 -5.99 2.89 -13.22
C VAL A 167 -6.51 2.03 -14.38
N THR A 168 -7.38 2.61 -15.21
CA THR A 168 -8.08 1.89 -16.30
C THR A 168 -7.32 1.89 -17.62
N SER A 169 -6.30 2.74 -17.74
CA SER A 169 -5.43 2.82 -18.92
C SER A 169 -3.96 2.87 -18.51
N GLN A 170 -3.08 2.60 -19.47
CA GLN A 170 -1.63 2.68 -19.27
C GLN A 170 -1.20 4.11 -18.90
N GLN A 171 -1.77 5.12 -19.55
CA GLN A 171 -1.47 6.53 -19.28
C GLN A 171 -1.91 6.94 -17.87
N GLU A 172 -3.10 6.50 -17.43
CA GLU A 172 -3.56 6.71 -16.06
C GLU A 172 -2.62 6.06 -15.03
N CYS A 173 -2.14 4.85 -15.30
CA CYS A 173 -1.16 4.18 -14.44
C CYS A 173 0.18 4.94 -14.35
N GLU A 174 0.64 5.54 -15.45
CA GLU A 174 1.85 6.36 -15.49
C GLU A 174 1.67 7.66 -14.70
N THR A 175 0.52 8.32 -14.83
CA THR A 175 0.13 9.49 -14.02
C THR A 175 0.08 9.15 -12.54
N PHE A 176 -0.55 8.01 -12.19
CA PHE A 176 -0.64 7.51 -10.81
C PHE A 176 0.76 7.34 -10.19
N VAL A 177 1.64 6.58 -10.86
CA VAL A 177 3.01 6.35 -10.36
C VAL A 177 3.83 7.63 -10.31
N SER A 178 3.65 8.55 -11.26
CA SER A 178 4.37 9.84 -11.26
C SER A 178 3.96 10.71 -10.08
N ARG A 179 2.67 10.77 -9.77
CA ARG A 179 2.15 11.47 -8.58
C ARG A 179 2.66 10.84 -7.29
N MET A 180 2.68 9.51 -7.22
CA MET A 180 3.23 8.79 -6.06
C MET A 180 4.70 9.16 -5.81
N LYS A 181 5.53 9.16 -6.86
CA LYS A 181 6.94 9.56 -6.78
C LYS A 181 7.13 11.00 -6.34
N LEU A 182 6.25 11.91 -6.76
CA LEU A 182 6.31 13.32 -6.39
C LEU A 182 6.04 13.53 -4.89
N LEU A 183 5.05 12.81 -4.34
CA LEU A 183 4.62 12.97 -2.94
C LEU A 183 5.47 12.17 -1.93
N GLN A 184 6.12 11.10 -2.38
CA GLN A 184 6.90 10.20 -1.52
C GLN A 184 7.90 10.93 -0.60
N PRO A 185 8.74 11.88 -1.06
CA PRO A 185 9.71 12.55 -0.19
C PRO A 185 9.07 13.39 0.93
N CYS A 186 7.89 13.97 0.67
CA CYS A 186 7.17 14.77 1.65
C CYS A 186 6.57 13.87 2.74
N LEU A 187 6.00 12.73 2.35
CA LEU A 187 5.40 11.76 3.27
C LEU A 187 6.46 11.01 4.08
N ASP A 188 7.60 10.66 3.49
CA ASP A 188 8.73 10.06 4.22
C ASP A 188 9.24 10.99 5.32
N ARG A 189 9.30 12.30 5.03
CA ARG A 189 9.67 13.31 6.03
C ARG A 189 8.61 13.43 7.13
N ALA A 190 7.33 13.48 6.75
CA ALA A 190 6.22 13.61 7.71
C ALA A 190 6.06 12.37 8.60
N PHE A 191 6.30 11.17 8.08
CA PHE A 191 6.25 9.93 8.88
C PHE A 191 7.50 9.69 9.73
N GLY A 192 8.56 10.48 9.52
CA GLY A 192 9.81 10.38 10.26
C GLY A 192 9.68 10.73 11.75
N GLN A 193 10.57 10.18 12.57
CA GLN A 193 10.54 10.35 14.03
C GLN A 193 10.66 11.82 14.47
N LYS A 194 11.46 12.62 13.75
CA LYS A 194 11.63 14.06 14.02
C LYS A 194 10.35 14.86 13.83
N TYR A 195 9.51 14.47 12.87
CA TYR A 195 8.23 15.15 12.64
C TYR A 195 7.21 14.72 13.71
N ARG A 196 7.20 13.43 14.07
CA ARG A 196 6.35 12.90 15.15
C ARG A 196 6.55 13.59 16.49
N THR A 197 7.79 13.98 16.84
CA THR A 197 8.06 14.71 18.10
C THR A 197 7.47 16.12 18.15
N LEU A 198 7.09 16.68 17.00
CA LEU A 198 6.47 18.00 16.88
C LEU A 198 4.93 17.91 16.90
N CYS A 199 4.36 16.71 16.80
CA CYS A 199 2.92 16.52 16.65
C CYS A 199 2.21 16.33 18.00
N SER A 200 1.03 16.94 18.13
CA SER A 200 0.09 16.60 19.20
C SER A 200 -0.48 15.17 19.02
N PRO A 201 -1.05 14.54 20.06
CA PRO A 201 -1.67 13.22 19.94
C PRO A 201 -2.76 13.13 18.85
N SER A 202 -3.55 14.19 18.68
CA SER A 202 -4.57 14.27 17.63
C SER A 202 -3.95 14.33 16.23
N CYS A 203 -2.86 15.08 16.07
CA CYS A 203 -2.10 15.15 14.82
C CYS A 203 -1.49 13.79 14.46
N LEU A 204 -0.98 13.05 15.45
CA LEU A 204 -0.44 11.72 15.25
C LEU A 204 -1.52 10.74 14.75
N GLN A 205 -2.74 10.81 15.30
CA GLN A 205 -3.86 10.00 14.83
C GLN A 205 -4.22 10.29 13.37
N GLN A 206 -4.26 11.56 12.98
CA GLN A 206 -4.50 11.95 11.58
C GLN A 206 -3.37 11.48 10.65
N LEU A 207 -2.13 11.68 11.08
CA LEU A 207 -0.94 11.24 10.34
C LEU A 207 -0.92 9.71 10.16
N ASP A 208 -1.40 8.95 11.15
CA ASP A 208 -1.53 7.50 11.07
C ASP A 208 -2.61 7.07 10.06
N SER A 209 -3.75 7.76 10.02
CA SER A 209 -4.78 7.54 8.98
C SER A 209 -4.24 7.84 7.58
N ILE A 210 -3.52 8.96 7.41
CA ILE A 210 -2.89 9.33 6.14
C ILE A 210 -1.83 8.31 5.73
N ARG A 211 -1.03 7.83 6.69
CA ARG A 211 -0.02 6.78 6.49
C ARG A 211 -0.66 5.48 6.03
N SER A 212 -1.76 5.06 6.65
CA SER A 212 -2.48 3.86 6.22
C SER A 212 -2.96 4.01 4.78
N LEU A 213 -3.62 5.12 4.44
CA LEU A 213 -4.10 5.37 3.10
C LEU A 213 -2.96 5.41 2.07
N TRP A 214 -1.87 6.09 2.41
CA TRP A 214 -0.68 6.16 1.56
C TRP A 214 -0.05 4.79 1.31
N HIS A 215 0.07 3.94 2.34
CA HIS A 215 0.54 2.57 2.18
C HIS A 215 -0.37 1.78 1.24
N GLY A 216 -1.70 1.95 1.34
CA GLY A 216 -2.62 1.35 0.39
C GLY A 216 -2.35 1.80 -1.06
N MET A 217 -2.10 3.08 -1.28
CA MET A 217 -1.75 3.59 -2.61
C MET A 217 -0.39 3.08 -3.10
N LEU A 218 0.58 2.88 -2.21
CA LEU A 218 1.85 2.26 -2.56
C LEU A 218 1.69 0.79 -2.98
N VAL A 219 0.74 0.05 -2.41
CA VAL A 219 0.41 -1.32 -2.87
C VAL A 219 -0.10 -1.28 -4.32
N VAL A 220 -1.01 -0.34 -4.65
CA VAL A 220 -1.50 -0.16 -6.03
C VAL A 220 -0.35 0.22 -6.96
N ALA A 221 0.53 1.14 -6.55
CA ALA A 221 1.71 1.52 -7.32
C ALA A 221 2.66 0.33 -7.56
N SER A 222 2.83 -0.53 -6.54
CA SER A 222 3.64 -1.74 -6.64
C SER A 222 3.05 -2.72 -7.66
N PHE A 223 1.73 -2.91 -7.65
CA PHE A 223 1.05 -3.74 -8.66
C PHE A 223 1.26 -3.19 -10.07
N ILE A 224 1.12 -1.87 -10.25
CA ILE A 224 1.37 -1.20 -11.54
C ILE A 224 2.80 -1.47 -12.03
N GLN A 225 3.80 -1.26 -11.16
CA GLN A 225 5.21 -1.38 -11.49
C GLN A 225 5.65 -2.82 -11.76
N HIS A 226 5.18 -3.77 -10.95
CA HIS A 226 5.62 -5.17 -11.02
C HIS A 226 4.80 -6.02 -12.00
N ILE A 227 3.57 -5.60 -12.32
CA ILE A 227 2.68 -6.36 -13.21
C ILE A 227 2.32 -5.56 -14.46
N ILE A 228 1.56 -4.46 -14.33
CA ILE A 228 1.04 -3.72 -15.50
C ILE A 228 2.16 -3.28 -16.45
N PHE A 229 3.26 -2.74 -15.92
CA PHE A 229 4.39 -2.27 -16.74
C PHE A 229 5.30 -3.39 -17.26
N LYS A 230 5.29 -4.58 -16.64
CA LYS A 230 6.16 -5.71 -17.00
C LYS A 230 5.49 -6.75 -17.90
N VAL A 231 4.16 -6.84 -17.86
CA VAL A 231 3.39 -7.76 -18.71
C VAL A 231 3.62 -7.42 -20.19
N ASN A 232 3.61 -8.46 -21.04
CA ASN A 232 3.92 -8.34 -22.46
C ASN A 232 3.01 -7.29 -23.14
N LYS A 233 3.63 -6.20 -23.62
CA LYS A 233 2.93 -5.09 -24.27
C LYS A 233 2.27 -5.45 -25.61
N ASN A 234 2.53 -6.63 -26.16
CA ASN A 234 1.90 -7.07 -27.41
C ASN A 234 0.66 -7.95 -27.17
N ASP A 235 0.43 -8.41 -25.92
CA ASP A 235 -0.72 -9.24 -25.57
C ASP A 235 -1.85 -8.36 -24.99
N SER A 236 -2.85 -8.05 -25.82
CA SER A 236 -3.99 -7.20 -25.43
C SER A 236 -4.79 -7.82 -24.28
N ARG A 237 -4.97 -9.14 -24.29
CA ARG A 237 -5.72 -9.87 -23.25
C ARG A 237 -5.02 -9.74 -21.90
N LEU A 238 -3.70 -9.93 -21.85
CA LEU A 238 -2.96 -9.81 -20.59
C LEU A 238 -2.95 -8.38 -20.06
N LYS A 239 -2.90 -7.36 -20.94
CA LYS A 239 -3.03 -5.96 -20.52
C LYS A 239 -4.39 -5.67 -19.89
N GLU A 240 -5.47 -6.08 -20.55
CA GLU A 240 -6.84 -5.88 -20.05
C GLU A 240 -7.02 -6.59 -18.70
N LEU A 241 -6.51 -7.81 -18.56
CA LEU A 241 -6.50 -8.54 -17.29
C LEU A 241 -5.69 -7.81 -16.21
N ALA A 242 -4.51 -7.30 -16.53
CA ALA A 242 -3.68 -6.56 -15.58
C ALA A 242 -4.36 -5.28 -15.11
N LEU A 243 -4.96 -4.50 -16.02
CA LEU A 243 -5.70 -3.28 -15.68
C LEU A 243 -6.97 -3.59 -14.86
N LYS A 244 -7.71 -4.64 -15.22
CA LYS A 244 -8.87 -5.13 -14.45
C LYS A 244 -8.49 -5.41 -13.00
N HIS A 245 -7.41 -6.17 -12.78
CA HIS A 245 -6.98 -6.53 -11.42
C HIS A 245 -6.31 -5.36 -10.70
N GLY A 246 -5.64 -4.44 -11.42
CA GLY A 246 -5.18 -3.17 -10.86
C GLY A 246 -6.32 -2.33 -10.29
N LYS A 247 -7.47 -2.28 -10.98
CA LYS A 247 -8.69 -1.63 -10.48
C LYS A 247 -9.25 -2.32 -9.24
N LEU A 248 -9.24 -3.66 -9.19
CA LEU A 248 -9.67 -4.40 -8.00
C LEU A 248 -8.78 -4.10 -6.79
N HIS A 249 -7.46 -4.05 -6.98
CA HIS A 249 -6.52 -3.63 -5.94
C HIS A 249 -6.77 -2.19 -5.48
N LEU A 250 -7.02 -1.26 -6.41
CA LEU A 250 -7.36 0.13 -6.07
C LEU A 250 -8.63 0.19 -5.22
N ASN A 251 -9.71 -0.47 -5.64
CA ASN A 251 -10.97 -0.49 -4.88
C ASN A 251 -10.77 -1.07 -3.47
N LEU A 252 -10.02 -2.17 -3.35
CA LEU A 252 -9.71 -2.77 -2.05
C LEU A 252 -8.98 -1.79 -1.12
N MET A 253 -7.99 -1.06 -1.64
CA MET A 253 -7.23 -0.08 -0.86
C MET A 253 -8.02 1.20 -0.58
N GLN A 254 -9.05 1.51 -1.37
CA GLN A 254 -9.98 2.61 -1.10
C GLN A 254 -10.91 2.30 0.08
N GLU A 255 -11.35 1.04 0.19
CA GLU A 255 -12.26 0.55 1.25
C GLU A 255 -11.51 0.15 2.53
N SER A 256 -10.38 -0.54 2.39
CA SER A 256 -9.58 -1.07 3.50
C SER A 256 -8.07 -0.90 3.24
N PRO A 257 -7.50 0.28 3.54
CA PRO A 257 -6.08 0.56 3.26
C PRO A 257 -5.10 -0.11 4.25
N ASP A 258 -5.60 -0.78 5.29
CA ASP A 258 -4.73 -1.41 6.30
C ASP A 258 -4.14 -2.72 5.80
N VAL A 259 -2.98 -2.64 5.15
CA VAL A 259 -2.23 -3.79 4.62
C VAL A 259 -1.74 -4.74 5.73
N LYS A 260 -1.72 -4.29 7.00
CA LYS A 260 -1.35 -5.13 8.15
C LYS A 260 -2.53 -5.91 8.72
N SER A 261 -3.74 -5.67 8.24
CA SER A 261 -4.88 -6.52 8.55
C SER A 261 -4.77 -7.84 7.80
N VAL A 262 -5.02 -8.95 8.52
CA VAL A 262 -5.09 -10.29 7.92
C VAL A 262 -6.16 -10.35 6.84
N ASP A 263 -7.31 -9.70 7.05
CA ASP A 263 -8.41 -9.71 6.09
C ASP A 263 -8.02 -9.01 4.79
N THR A 264 -7.43 -7.82 4.89
CA THR A 264 -6.96 -7.05 3.74
C THR A 264 -5.84 -7.80 3.00
N LEU A 265 -4.87 -8.36 3.72
CA LEU A 265 -3.78 -9.14 3.11
C LEU A 265 -4.30 -10.41 2.42
N GLN A 266 -5.27 -11.12 3.00
CA GLN A 266 -5.91 -12.25 2.36
C GLN A 266 -6.67 -11.84 1.10
N GLN A 267 -7.37 -10.70 1.11
CA GLN A 267 -8.05 -10.20 -0.08
C GLN A 267 -7.06 -9.79 -1.18
N LEU A 268 -5.93 -9.17 -0.84
CA LEU A 268 -4.83 -8.90 -1.78
C LEU A 268 -4.32 -10.19 -2.44
N ILE A 269 -4.06 -11.22 -1.63
CA ILE A 269 -3.60 -12.54 -2.11
C ILE A 269 -4.66 -13.18 -3.03
N ARG A 270 -5.95 -13.08 -2.67
CA ARG A 270 -7.06 -13.61 -3.49
C ARG A 270 -7.13 -12.92 -4.86
N ILE A 271 -7.07 -11.59 -4.92
CA ILE A 271 -7.09 -10.85 -6.18
C ILE A 271 -5.89 -11.25 -7.05
N LEU A 272 -4.71 -11.38 -6.46
CA LEU A 272 -3.49 -11.78 -7.16
C LEU A 272 -3.54 -13.22 -7.68
N ASN A 273 -4.14 -14.15 -6.93
CA ASN A 273 -4.43 -15.51 -7.37
C ASN A 273 -5.42 -15.53 -8.54
N CYS A 274 -6.51 -14.78 -8.45
CA CYS A 274 -7.46 -14.66 -9.56
C CYS A 274 -6.78 -14.15 -10.84
N PHE A 275 -5.89 -13.15 -10.72
CA PHE A 275 -5.10 -12.68 -11.85
C PHE A 275 -4.22 -13.79 -12.43
N HIS A 276 -3.49 -14.50 -11.57
CA HIS A 276 -2.61 -15.59 -11.99
C HIS A 276 -3.38 -16.70 -12.73
N ASP A 277 -4.52 -17.11 -12.19
CA ASP A 277 -5.38 -18.16 -12.74
C ASP A 277 -6.03 -17.74 -14.07
N GLU A 278 -6.50 -16.49 -14.19
CA GLU A 278 -7.07 -15.96 -15.43
C GLU A 278 -6.01 -15.84 -16.56
N CYS A 279 -4.74 -15.65 -16.19
CA CYS A 279 -3.62 -15.62 -17.13
C CYS A 279 -3.25 -16.99 -17.70
N MET A 280 -3.53 -18.08 -16.98
CA MET A 280 -3.16 -19.44 -17.35
C MET A 280 -3.60 -19.79 -18.79
N SER A 281 -2.66 -20.27 -19.60
CA SER A 281 -2.99 -20.77 -20.95
C SER A 281 -3.93 -21.98 -20.86
N ARG A 282 -4.81 -22.12 -21.87
CA ARG A 282 -5.62 -23.33 -22.06
C ARG A 282 -4.76 -24.59 -22.17
N ASP A 283 -3.53 -24.46 -22.68
CA ASP A 283 -2.57 -25.56 -22.87
C ASP A 283 -2.00 -26.09 -21.54
N LEU A 284 -2.14 -25.33 -20.44
CA LEU A 284 -1.61 -25.66 -19.12
C LEU A 284 -2.70 -26.09 -18.12
N ARG A 285 -3.94 -26.30 -18.58
CA ARG A 285 -5.08 -26.72 -17.74
C ARG A 285 -4.86 -28.05 -17.01
N LEU A 286 -3.92 -28.88 -17.47
CA LEU A 286 -3.57 -30.17 -16.86
C LEU A 286 -2.56 -30.05 -15.71
N GLY A 287 -2.14 -28.82 -15.38
CA GLY A 287 -1.20 -28.48 -14.31
C GLY A 287 0.15 -28.00 -14.82
N ILE A 288 0.91 -27.34 -13.95
CA ILE A 288 2.25 -26.78 -14.21
C ILE A 288 3.40 -27.63 -13.64
N SER A 289 3.08 -28.78 -13.04
CA SER A 289 4.06 -29.68 -12.41
C SER A 289 3.99 -31.09 -12.98
N CYS A 290 5.14 -31.75 -13.05
CA CYS A 290 5.24 -33.12 -13.53
C CYS A 290 4.70 -34.10 -12.49
N PRO A 291 3.75 -35.00 -12.84
CA PRO A 291 3.20 -35.96 -11.89
C PRO A 291 4.20 -36.99 -11.36
N VAL A 292 5.38 -37.12 -11.99
CA VAL A 292 6.40 -38.11 -11.63
C VAL A 292 7.42 -37.53 -10.65
N CYS A 293 8.06 -36.41 -11.01
CA CYS A 293 9.05 -35.77 -10.13
C CYS A 293 8.42 -34.72 -9.18
N LEU A 294 7.16 -34.35 -9.42
CA LEU A 294 6.42 -33.37 -8.62
C LEU A 294 7.08 -31.98 -8.59
N SER A 295 7.85 -31.67 -9.62
CA SER A 295 8.53 -30.38 -9.85
C SER A 295 8.05 -29.74 -11.15
N GLU A 296 8.46 -28.51 -11.44
CA GLU A 296 8.22 -27.87 -12.74
C GLU A 296 8.75 -28.71 -13.90
N PHE A 297 8.06 -28.64 -15.05
CA PHE A 297 8.45 -29.40 -16.22
C PHE A 297 9.80 -28.97 -16.78
N LYS A 298 10.78 -29.89 -16.75
CA LYS A 298 12.01 -29.79 -17.53
C LYS A 298 11.81 -30.54 -18.84
N GLU A 299 11.86 -29.81 -19.96
CA GLU A 299 11.64 -30.35 -21.31
C GLU A 299 10.30 -31.10 -21.43
N PRO A 300 9.15 -30.38 -21.48
CA PRO A 300 7.83 -31.00 -21.43
C PRO A 300 7.55 -31.86 -22.67
N ALA A 301 7.21 -33.12 -22.46
CA ALA A 301 6.71 -34.03 -23.49
C ALA A 301 5.21 -34.27 -23.30
N VAL A 302 4.46 -34.24 -24.39
CA VAL A 302 3.00 -34.44 -24.40
C VAL A 302 2.69 -35.81 -24.98
N LEU A 303 1.89 -36.60 -24.25
CA LEU A 303 1.40 -37.89 -24.75
C LEU A 303 0.17 -37.70 -25.65
N PRO A 304 -0.21 -38.70 -26.47
CA PRO A 304 -1.46 -38.66 -27.25
C PRO A 304 -2.72 -38.49 -26.39
N CYS A 305 -2.67 -38.92 -25.13
CA CYS A 305 -3.73 -38.67 -24.14
C CYS A 305 -3.69 -37.28 -23.51
N GLN A 306 -2.91 -36.35 -24.07
CA GLN A 306 -2.70 -34.95 -23.67
C GLN A 306 -2.00 -34.72 -22.32
N HIS A 307 -1.66 -35.76 -21.58
CA HIS A 307 -0.87 -35.60 -20.35
C HIS A 307 0.57 -35.16 -20.63
N VAL A 308 1.08 -34.27 -19.77
CA VAL A 308 2.42 -33.67 -19.88
C VAL A 308 3.33 -34.25 -18.81
N PHE A 309 4.58 -34.57 -19.17
CA PHE A 309 5.63 -35.04 -18.28
C PHE A 309 6.99 -34.43 -18.66
N CYS A 310 7.97 -34.42 -17.76
CA CYS A 310 9.35 -34.14 -18.15
C CYS A 310 9.84 -35.25 -19.09
N LEU A 311 10.57 -34.91 -20.15
CA LEU A 311 11.11 -35.88 -21.11
C LEU A 311 11.87 -37.02 -20.40
N ALA A 312 12.76 -36.66 -19.47
CA ALA A 312 13.55 -37.62 -18.71
C ALA A 312 12.73 -38.48 -17.73
N CYS A 313 11.61 -37.97 -17.22
CA CYS A 313 10.71 -38.76 -16.37
C CYS A 313 9.91 -39.75 -17.20
N LEU A 314 9.40 -39.27 -18.33
CA LEU A 314 8.64 -40.10 -19.27
C LEU A 314 9.52 -41.20 -19.84
N GLN A 315 10.74 -40.90 -20.31
CA GLN A 315 11.68 -41.91 -20.81
C GLN A 315 11.95 -43.03 -19.80
N ARG A 316 12.07 -42.71 -18.51
CA ARG A 316 12.20 -43.72 -17.45
C ARG A 316 10.96 -44.58 -17.30
N CYS A 317 9.76 -43.99 -17.30
CA CYS A 317 8.53 -44.76 -17.16
C CYS A 317 8.23 -45.67 -18.36
N ILE A 318 8.49 -45.22 -19.60
CA ILE A 318 8.16 -46.01 -20.79
C ILE A 318 9.15 -47.17 -21.01
N GLN A 319 10.32 -47.16 -20.38
CA GLN A 319 11.26 -48.28 -20.42
C GLN A 319 10.66 -49.54 -19.77
N GLU A 320 9.86 -49.37 -18.72
CA GLU A 320 9.24 -50.47 -17.99
C GLU A 320 7.82 -50.77 -18.50
N HIS A 321 7.10 -49.74 -18.97
CA HIS A 321 5.67 -49.81 -19.23
C HIS A 321 5.20 -48.94 -20.42
N SER A 322 4.59 -49.56 -21.42
CA SER A 322 4.08 -48.89 -22.64
C SER A 322 2.75 -48.15 -22.46
N TYR A 323 2.49 -47.55 -21.29
CA TYR A 323 1.26 -46.83 -20.98
C TYR A 323 1.51 -45.49 -20.27
N CYS A 324 0.54 -44.59 -20.30
CA CYS A 324 0.61 -43.30 -19.63
C CYS A 324 0.72 -43.46 -18.10
N PRO A 325 1.71 -42.86 -17.42
CA PRO A 325 1.86 -42.96 -15.96
C PRO A 325 0.67 -42.42 -15.15
N LYS A 326 -0.15 -41.53 -15.73
CA LYS A 326 -1.26 -40.86 -15.05
C LYS A 326 -2.62 -41.53 -15.30
N CYS A 327 -2.96 -41.83 -16.55
CA CYS A 327 -4.27 -42.40 -16.91
C CYS A 327 -4.22 -43.85 -17.37
N ARG A 328 -3.02 -44.45 -17.45
CA ARG A 328 -2.80 -45.82 -17.92
C ARG A 328 -3.29 -46.12 -19.35
N ALA A 329 -3.54 -45.09 -20.16
CA ALA A 329 -3.84 -45.24 -21.57
C ALA A 329 -2.63 -45.79 -22.33
N ASP A 330 -2.85 -46.74 -23.23
CA ASP A 330 -1.79 -47.36 -24.02
C ASP A 330 -1.11 -46.36 -24.96
N LEU A 331 0.20 -46.51 -25.10
CA LEU A 331 0.99 -45.75 -26.06
C LEU A 331 1.06 -46.47 -27.41
N PRO A 332 1.10 -45.73 -28.53
CA PRO A 332 1.31 -46.33 -29.84
C PRO A 332 2.60 -47.16 -29.91
N PRO A 333 2.64 -48.24 -30.70
CA PRO A 333 3.87 -49.00 -30.92
C PRO A 333 4.94 -48.07 -31.53
N ASN A 334 6.16 -48.11 -30.98
CA ASN A 334 7.30 -47.23 -31.33
C ASN A 334 7.13 -45.74 -31.00
N PHE A 335 6.28 -45.38 -30.04
CA PHE A 335 6.19 -44.00 -29.57
C PHE A 335 7.54 -43.48 -29.05
N LYS A 336 8.03 -42.38 -29.64
CA LYS A 336 9.23 -41.69 -29.18
C LYS A 336 8.81 -40.39 -28.48
N PRO A 337 9.02 -40.27 -27.16
CA PRO A 337 8.70 -39.04 -26.47
C PRO A 337 9.59 -37.90 -27.00
N ALA A 338 8.96 -36.77 -27.33
CA ALA A 338 9.62 -35.59 -27.83
C ALA A 338 9.12 -34.36 -27.08
N VAL A 339 9.97 -33.33 -27.00
CA VAL A 339 9.61 -32.07 -26.35
C VAL A 339 8.57 -31.35 -27.21
N SER A 340 7.47 -30.93 -26.58
CA SER A 340 6.48 -30.06 -27.22
C SER A 340 6.97 -28.60 -27.15
N PRO A 341 7.27 -27.96 -28.30
CA PRO A 341 7.69 -26.56 -28.30
C PRO A 341 6.59 -25.63 -27.81
N ASP A 342 5.32 -25.94 -28.11
CA ASP A 342 4.16 -25.13 -27.73
C ASP A 342 3.96 -25.12 -26.21
N VAL A 343 4.02 -26.29 -25.57
CA VAL A 343 3.92 -26.38 -24.10
C VAL A 343 5.13 -25.74 -23.43
N LYS A 344 6.34 -25.91 -23.99
CA LYS A 344 7.55 -25.23 -23.49
C LYS A 344 7.41 -23.71 -23.55
N ALA A 345 6.91 -23.17 -24.66
CA ALA A 345 6.66 -21.74 -24.81
C ALA A 345 5.51 -21.23 -23.92
N ALA A 346 4.47 -22.03 -23.69
CA ALA A 346 3.40 -21.71 -22.76
C ALA A 346 3.91 -21.66 -21.30
N LEU A 347 4.72 -22.63 -20.87
CA LEU A 347 5.34 -22.64 -19.55
C LEU A 347 6.28 -21.45 -19.34
N ALA A 348 7.10 -21.11 -20.35
CA ALA A 348 7.98 -19.95 -20.28
C ALA A 348 7.18 -18.64 -20.10
N ARG A 349 6.07 -18.47 -20.83
CA ARG A 349 5.17 -17.31 -20.64
C ARG A 349 4.55 -17.29 -19.25
N GLN A 350 4.13 -18.45 -18.73
CA GLN A 350 3.56 -18.54 -17.39
C GLN A 350 4.58 -18.23 -16.28
N ALA A 351 5.84 -18.65 -16.46
CA ALA A 351 6.92 -18.35 -15.53
C ALA A 351 7.12 -16.84 -15.38
N VAL A 352 7.13 -16.08 -16.49
CA VAL A 352 7.23 -14.61 -16.45
C VAL A 352 6.09 -13.98 -15.63
N ILE A 353 4.85 -14.45 -15.82
CA ILE A 353 3.69 -13.92 -15.09
C ILE A 353 3.79 -14.25 -13.60
N ARG A 354 4.17 -15.48 -13.27
CA ARG A 354 4.46 -15.89 -11.89
C ARG A 354 5.52 -14.99 -11.25
N ASP A 355 6.62 -14.76 -11.93
CA ASP A 355 7.74 -13.99 -11.38
C ASP A 355 7.33 -12.53 -11.12
N CYS A 356 6.48 -11.97 -11.99
CA CYS A 356 5.83 -10.67 -11.75
C CYS A 356 4.94 -10.68 -10.50
N CYS A 357 4.05 -11.67 -10.36
CA CYS A 357 3.19 -11.81 -9.19
C CYS A 357 3.99 -11.98 -7.89
N ASN A 358 5.01 -12.84 -7.90
CA ASN A 358 5.88 -13.08 -6.75
C ASN A 358 6.65 -11.82 -6.38
N SER A 359 7.17 -11.07 -7.37
CA SER A 359 7.85 -9.80 -7.12
C SER A 359 6.93 -8.79 -6.43
N PHE A 360 5.69 -8.66 -6.90
CA PHE A 360 4.70 -7.79 -6.27
C PHE A 360 4.37 -8.24 -4.84
N PHE A 361 4.11 -9.53 -4.64
CA PHE A 361 3.78 -10.08 -3.32
C PHE A 361 4.92 -9.87 -2.31
N LEU A 362 6.16 -10.15 -2.71
CA LEU A 362 7.32 -9.97 -1.85
C LEU A 362 7.58 -8.49 -1.54
N GLU A 363 7.39 -7.57 -2.49
CA GLU A 363 7.47 -6.12 -2.22
C GLU A 363 6.44 -5.72 -1.15
N VAL A 364 5.19 -6.16 -1.27
CA VAL A 364 4.13 -5.83 -0.30
C VAL A 364 4.45 -6.38 1.10
N VAL A 365 4.81 -7.66 1.17
CA VAL A 365 5.09 -8.33 2.44
C VAL A 365 6.33 -7.74 3.12
N SER A 366 7.43 -7.56 2.39
CA SER A 366 8.66 -7.00 2.95
C SER A 366 8.49 -5.54 3.39
N ARG A 367 7.82 -4.71 2.58
CA ARG A 367 7.72 -3.27 2.84
C ARG A 367 6.68 -2.91 3.89
N PHE A 368 5.55 -3.62 3.96
CA PHE A 368 4.42 -3.22 4.80
C PHE A 368 4.14 -4.17 5.96
N CYS A 369 4.42 -5.47 5.81
CA CYS A 369 4.14 -6.46 6.84
C CYS A 369 5.35 -6.75 7.72
N LEU A 370 6.55 -6.71 7.15
CA LEU A 370 7.81 -7.13 7.77
C LEU A 370 8.84 -5.99 7.87
N SER A 371 8.40 -4.73 7.82
CA SER A 371 9.32 -3.59 7.88
C SER A 371 10.02 -3.48 9.23
N GLU A 372 11.32 -3.22 9.19
CA GLU A 372 12.17 -3.10 10.37
C GLU A 372 11.66 -1.98 11.31
N GLY A 373 11.59 -2.28 12.61
CA GLY A 373 11.16 -1.34 13.65
C GLY A 373 9.64 -1.20 13.82
N GLN A 374 8.83 -1.94 13.06
CA GLN A 374 7.38 -2.01 13.26
C GLN A 374 6.92 -3.42 13.61
N THR A 375 5.93 -3.52 14.49
CA THR A 375 5.30 -4.80 14.81
C THR A 375 4.39 -5.23 13.65
N PRO A 376 4.48 -6.48 13.17
CA PRO A 376 3.49 -7.03 12.25
C PRO A 376 2.09 -6.99 12.87
N GLY A 377 1.05 -6.98 12.03
CA GLY A 377 -0.32 -7.12 12.52
C GLY A 377 -0.56 -8.51 13.13
N GLU A 378 -1.48 -8.57 14.10
CA GLU A 378 -1.89 -9.85 14.72
C GLU A 378 -2.39 -10.82 13.64
N GLY A 379 -1.91 -12.07 13.65
CA GLY A 379 -2.32 -13.08 12.66
C GLY A 379 -1.57 -13.04 11.31
N VAL A 380 -0.89 -11.93 10.98
CA VAL A 380 -0.21 -11.77 9.68
C VAL A 380 0.96 -12.74 9.55
N VAL A 381 1.72 -12.88 10.63
CA VAL A 381 2.87 -13.78 10.67
C VAL A 381 2.42 -15.23 10.49
N GLU A 382 1.38 -15.67 11.20
CA GLU A 382 0.81 -17.01 11.00
C GLU A 382 0.33 -17.23 9.57
N LEU A 383 -0.33 -16.23 8.98
CA LEU A 383 -0.75 -16.30 7.58
C LEU A 383 0.46 -16.50 6.66
N LEU A 384 1.53 -15.72 6.81
CA LEU A 384 2.73 -15.86 5.98
C LEU A 384 3.41 -17.23 6.17
N PHE A 385 3.50 -17.73 7.41
CA PHE A 385 4.02 -19.07 7.67
C PHE A 385 3.16 -20.17 7.07
N SER A 386 1.84 -20.00 7.02
CA SER A 386 0.93 -20.95 6.38
C SER A 386 1.18 -21.08 4.87
N LEU A 387 1.71 -20.03 4.23
CA LEU A 387 2.08 -20.05 2.81
C LEU A 387 3.39 -20.80 2.54
N LEU A 388 4.28 -20.88 3.53
CA LEU A 388 5.57 -21.58 3.45
C LEU A 388 5.44 -23.10 3.53
N VAL A 389 4.28 -23.62 3.94
CA VAL A 389 4.05 -25.07 4.09
C VAL A 389 2.89 -25.50 3.21
N SER A 390 3.12 -26.50 2.37
CA SER A 390 2.04 -27.16 1.64
C SER A 390 1.85 -28.59 2.11
N ALA A 391 0.60 -28.97 2.36
CA ALA A 391 0.19 -30.33 2.65
C ALA A 391 -0.63 -30.88 1.48
N ASN A 392 -0.17 -31.98 0.89
CA ASN A 392 -0.93 -32.77 -0.09
C ASN A 392 -1.13 -34.18 0.48
N GLY A 393 -2.21 -34.40 1.23
CA GLY A 393 -2.40 -35.63 2.01
C GLY A 393 -1.37 -35.73 3.13
N ASP A 394 -0.73 -36.90 3.30
CA ASP A 394 0.30 -37.14 4.32
C ASP A 394 1.69 -36.57 3.96
N VAL A 395 1.81 -35.90 2.80
CA VAL A 395 3.08 -35.34 2.33
C VAL A 395 3.11 -33.84 2.58
N TYR A 396 3.90 -33.42 3.56
CA TYR A 396 4.23 -32.03 3.81
C TYR A 396 5.45 -31.62 2.99
N ARG A 397 5.47 -30.38 2.46
CA ARG A 397 6.64 -29.76 1.83
C ARG A 397 6.77 -28.30 2.21
N THR A 398 8.00 -27.85 2.39
CA THR A 398 8.34 -26.43 2.45
C THR A 398 8.32 -25.81 1.04
N ARG A 399 7.85 -24.57 0.94
CA ARG A 399 7.86 -23.75 -0.27
C ARG A 399 8.52 -22.42 0.04
N GLU A 400 9.13 -21.81 -0.97
CA GLU A 400 9.43 -20.37 -0.90
C GLU A 400 8.15 -19.57 -0.62
N LEU A 401 8.31 -18.38 -0.04
CA LEU A 401 7.20 -17.44 0.16
C LEU A 401 6.76 -16.89 -1.19
N THR A 402 5.98 -17.69 -1.90
CA THR A 402 5.39 -17.38 -3.19
C THR A 402 3.88 -17.40 -3.07
N LEU A 403 3.22 -16.92 -4.11
CA LEU A 403 1.77 -16.91 -4.17
C LEU A 403 1.19 -18.34 -3.96
N PRO A 404 0.20 -18.53 -3.05
CA PRO A 404 -0.32 -19.87 -2.76
C PRO A 404 -0.87 -20.55 -4.01
N GLY A 405 -0.47 -21.81 -4.23
CA GLY A 405 -0.86 -22.61 -5.41
C GLY A 405 0.18 -22.64 -6.53
N VAL A 406 1.17 -21.75 -6.53
CA VAL A 406 2.15 -21.62 -7.62
C VAL A 406 3.46 -22.37 -7.31
N CYS A 407 3.37 -23.72 -7.36
CA CYS A 407 4.45 -24.72 -7.35
C CYS A 407 5.49 -24.71 -6.19
N GLY A 408 5.87 -25.92 -5.75
CA GLY A 408 6.88 -26.14 -4.70
C GLY A 408 8.29 -26.23 -5.28
N GLN A 409 9.08 -25.19 -5.05
CA GLN A 409 10.53 -25.33 -5.01
C GLN A 409 11.04 -25.05 -3.58
N GLN A 410 12.07 -25.81 -3.23
CA GLN A 410 12.88 -25.63 -2.03
C GLN A 410 13.97 -24.62 -2.37
N SER A 411 13.90 -23.43 -1.78
CA SER A 411 15.08 -22.60 -1.54
C SER A 411 14.86 -21.68 -0.36
N SER A 412 15.94 -21.49 0.38
CA SER A 412 16.05 -20.97 1.75
C SER A 412 15.97 -19.44 1.88
N GLY A 413 15.65 -18.71 0.80
CA GLY A 413 15.79 -17.25 0.74
C GLY A 413 14.66 -16.46 1.42
N ALA A 414 13.44 -17.00 1.48
CA ALA A 414 12.30 -16.30 2.05
C ALA A 414 12.29 -16.26 3.59
N LEU A 415 13.09 -17.13 4.24
CA LEU A 415 13.23 -17.16 5.69
C LEU A 415 13.90 -15.88 6.23
N CYS A 416 14.83 -15.28 5.48
CA CYS A 416 15.57 -14.09 5.92
C CYS A 416 14.67 -12.85 6.05
N ALA A 417 13.71 -12.64 5.15
CA ALA A 417 12.87 -11.44 5.17
C ALA A 417 11.87 -11.40 6.34
N ALA A 418 11.41 -12.56 6.81
CA ALA A 418 10.50 -12.65 7.97
C ALA A 418 11.22 -12.55 9.34
N GLN A 419 12.55 -12.65 9.36
CA GLN A 419 13.33 -12.75 10.60
C GLN A 419 14.05 -11.45 11.00
N THR A 420 14.09 -10.43 10.14
CA THR A 420 14.67 -9.12 10.46
C THR A 420 13.72 -8.19 11.24
N ALA A 421 12.46 -8.59 11.45
CA ALA A 421 11.55 -7.90 12.35
C ALA A 421 11.75 -8.37 13.80
N ALA A 422 12.59 -7.66 14.55
CA ALA A 422 12.77 -7.72 16.01
C ALA A 422 12.58 -9.12 16.64
N ALA A 423 13.67 -9.89 16.73
CA ALA A 423 13.73 -11.29 17.17
C ALA A 423 12.99 -11.63 18.48
N VAL A 424 12.65 -10.65 19.32
CA VAL A 424 11.90 -10.85 20.57
C VAL A 424 10.39 -11.02 20.35
N GLN A 425 9.78 -10.36 19.36
CA GLN A 425 8.32 -10.37 19.16
C GLN A 425 7.84 -11.55 18.31
N VAL A 426 8.67 -12.03 17.38
CA VAL A 426 8.30 -13.13 16.47
C VAL A 426 8.69 -14.51 17.03
N LYS A 427 9.36 -14.55 18.19
CA LYS A 427 9.86 -15.77 18.85
C LYS A 427 8.80 -16.86 18.98
N ALA A 428 7.61 -16.52 19.47
CA ALA A 428 6.51 -17.48 19.64
C ALA A 428 6.03 -18.10 18.30
N HIS A 429 5.99 -17.29 17.23
CA HIS A 429 5.61 -17.76 15.90
C HIS A 429 6.70 -18.63 15.28
N ILE A 430 7.97 -18.22 15.41
CA ILE A 430 9.13 -19.02 14.98
C ILE A 430 9.17 -20.37 15.71
N GLN A 431 8.86 -20.38 17.01
CA GLN A 431 8.83 -21.60 17.82
C GLN A 431 7.72 -22.56 17.37
N THR A 432 6.54 -22.01 17.06
CA THR A 432 5.42 -22.79 16.51
C THR A 432 5.76 -23.36 15.13
N TYR A 433 6.42 -22.57 14.29
CA TYR A 433 6.86 -23.00 12.96
C TYR A 433 7.94 -24.09 13.03
N LEU A 434 8.98 -23.90 13.85
CA LEU A 434 10.03 -24.90 14.10
C LEU A 434 9.43 -26.21 14.61
N LYS A 435 8.50 -26.16 15.56
CA LYS A 435 7.81 -27.33 16.06
C LYS A 435 7.04 -28.06 14.95
N ASN A 436 6.30 -27.34 14.11
CA ASN A 436 5.59 -27.92 12.97
C ASN A 436 6.54 -28.55 11.94
N LEU A 437 7.71 -27.95 11.68
CA LEU A 437 8.74 -28.52 10.81
C LEU A 437 9.34 -29.81 11.41
N GLU A 438 9.62 -29.81 12.70
CA GLU A 438 10.19 -30.96 13.40
C GLU A 438 9.22 -32.14 13.51
N GLU A 439 7.92 -31.87 13.68
CA GLU A 439 6.89 -32.88 13.85
C GLU A 439 6.41 -33.47 12.51
N ASN A 440 6.36 -32.68 11.43
CA ASN A 440 5.69 -33.08 10.19
C ASN A 440 6.60 -33.20 8.96
N LEU A 441 7.82 -32.63 8.97
CA LEU A 441 8.63 -32.44 7.75
C LEU A 441 10.05 -33.02 7.82
N LEU A 442 10.72 -32.99 8.97
CA LEU A 442 12.15 -33.29 9.06
C LEU A 442 12.46 -34.58 9.84
N ASN A 443 13.25 -35.45 9.22
CA ASN A 443 13.89 -36.58 9.89
C ASN A 443 15.00 -36.07 10.85
N ARG A 444 15.43 -36.90 11.81
CA ARG A 444 16.44 -36.51 12.82
C ARG A 444 17.76 -35.99 12.24
N GLU A 445 18.16 -36.43 11.04
CA GLU A 445 19.42 -36.05 10.38
C GLU A 445 19.35 -34.65 9.73
N ASP A 446 18.20 -34.26 9.16
CA ASP A 446 18.00 -33.00 8.45
C ASP A 446 17.79 -31.79 9.39
N ARG A 447 17.62 -32.04 10.69
CA ARG A 447 17.39 -30.98 11.69
C ARG A 447 18.61 -30.08 11.89
N THR A 448 19.82 -30.59 11.64
CA THR A 448 21.07 -29.83 11.82
C THR A 448 21.19 -28.68 10.84
N GLU A 449 20.87 -28.91 9.56
CA GLU A 449 20.90 -27.87 8.53
C GLU A 449 19.81 -26.81 8.78
N LEU A 450 18.64 -27.22 9.24
CA LEU A 450 17.57 -26.29 9.62
C LEU A 450 18.04 -25.36 10.75
N TYR A 451 18.62 -25.90 11.81
CA TYR A 451 19.10 -25.08 12.92
C TYR A 451 20.25 -24.15 12.51
N LEU A 452 21.18 -24.63 11.66
CA LEU A 452 22.24 -23.77 11.11
C LEU A 452 21.66 -22.61 10.29
N LEU A 453 20.60 -22.85 9.51
CA LEU A 453 19.90 -21.79 8.79
C LEU A 453 19.31 -20.75 9.75
N PHE A 454 18.62 -21.18 10.82
CA PHE A 454 18.06 -20.26 11.81
C PHE A 454 19.16 -19.48 12.57
N VAL A 455 20.25 -20.14 12.95
CA VAL A 455 21.39 -19.48 13.61
C VAL A 455 21.98 -18.41 12.69
N ASN A 456 22.20 -18.71 11.41
CA ASN A 456 22.69 -17.72 10.44
C ASN A 456 21.71 -16.55 10.29
N CYS A 457 20.40 -16.80 10.20
CA CYS A 457 19.39 -15.73 10.13
C CYS A 457 19.38 -14.85 11.39
N PHE A 458 19.49 -15.43 12.58
CA PHE A 458 19.58 -14.67 13.82
C PHE A 458 20.87 -13.86 13.90
N GLN A 459 22.00 -14.43 13.45
CA GLN A 459 23.28 -13.74 13.41
C GLN A 459 23.25 -12.54 12.46
N ASP A 460 22.68 -12.70 11.26
CA ASP A 460 22.49 -11.60 10.30
C ASP A 460 21.59 -10.49 10.87
N SER A 461 20.54 -10.85 11.61
CA SER A 461 19.67 -9.88 12.29
C SER A 461 20.40 -9.11 13.39
N LEU A 462 21.27 -9.76 14.16
CA LEU A 462 22.06 -9.13 15.22
C LEU A 462 23.09 -8.15 14.62
N LEU A 463 23.81 -8.57 13.56
CA LEU A 463 24.78 -7.73 12.85
C LEU A 463 24.13 -6.49 12.21
N CYS A 464 22.93 -6.63 11.64
CA CYS A 464 22.17 -5.49 11.10
C CYS A 464 21.74 -4.50 12.20
N SER A 465 21.47 -4.98 13.42
CA SER A 465 21.15 -4.13 14.57
C SER A 465 22.37 -3.35 15.04
N GLU A 466 23.52 -4.02 15.18
CA GLU A 466 24.79 -3.42 15.62
C GLU A 466 25.32 -2.36 14.64
N ALA A 467 25.17 -2.58 13.33
CA ALA A 467 25.60 -1.62 12.31
C ALA A 467 24.80 -0.29 12.33
N ARG A 468 23.65 -0.25 12.98
CA ARG A 468 22.72 0.90 12.98
C ARG A 468 22.63 1.61 14.31
N GLU A 469 22.92 0.93 15.43
CA GLU A 469 23.01 1.53 16.76
C GLU A 469 24.35 2.28 16.96
N VAL A 470 24.55 3.37 16.23
CA VAL A 470 25.68 4.29 16.45
C VAL A 470 25.46 5.18 17.69
N GLU A 471 24.30 5.08 18.36
CA GLU A 471 23.92 5.94 19.49
C GLU A 471 23.37 5.21 20.74
N GLN A 472 23.67 3.91 20.95
CA GLN A 472 23.64 3.36 22.32
C GLN A 472 25.03 3.48 22.94
N SER A 473 25.11 3.80 24.24
CA SER A 473 26.40 3.86 24.94
C SER A 473 27.08 2.50 24.80
N ALA A 474 28.25 2.46 24.15
CA ALA A 474 29.05 1.24 23.98
C ALA A 474 29.32 0.47 25.31
N GLU A 475 29.11 1.13 26.45
CA GLU A 475 29.19 0.56 27.79
C GLU A 475 27.96 -0.30 28.17
N GLN A 476 26.75 0.07 27.73
CA GLN A 476 25.52 -0.69 27.98
C GLN A 476 25.49 -1.99 27.16
N GLN A 477 25.91 -1.94 25.89
CA GLN A 477 26.09 -3.11 25.02
C GLN A 477 27.08 -4.10 25.64
N ARG A 478 28.25 -3.60 26.05
CA ARG A 478 29.31 -4.39 26.69
C ARG A 478 28.85 -5.01 28.00
N GLN A 479 28.07 -4.31 28.81
CA GLN A 479 27.50 -4.85 30.04
C GLN A 479 26.38 -5.88 29.80
N ALA A 480 25.65 -5.78 28.69
CA ALA A 480 24.68 -6.79 28.28
C ALA A 480 25.39 -8.07 27.79
N GLU A 481 26.43 -7.94 26.96
CA GLU A 481 27.28 -9.05 26.50
C GLU A 481 27.98 -9.75 27.66
N ILE A 482 28.56 -9.01 28.61
CA ILE A 482 29.21 -9.59 29.80
C ILE A 482 28.19 -10.36 30.66
N ARG A 483 26.97 -9.83 30.80
CA ARG A 483 25.88 -10.54 31.52
C ARG A 483 25.45 -11.80 30.79
N PHE A 484 25.33 -11.74 29.47
CA PHE A 484 25.02 -12.89 28.63
C PHE A 484 26.10 -13.98 28.72
N LEU A 485 27.37 -13.63 28.49
CA LEU A 485 28.51 -14.56 28.59
C LEU A 485 28.62 -15.19 29.99
N SER A 486 28.36 -14.41 31.06
CA SER A 486 28.29 -14.94 32.42
C SER A 486 27.13 -15.93 32.61
N SER A 487 25.96 -15.68 32.03
CA SER A 487 24.79 -16.57 32.10
C SER A 487 25.01 -17.86 31.31
N PHE A 488 25.57 -17.74 30.10
CA PHE A 488 25.94 -18.84 29.21
C PHE A 488 27.00 -19.74 29.84
N ALA A 489 28.07 -19.17 30.41
CA ALA A 489 29.11 -19.90 31.12
C ALA A 489 28.57 -20.65 32.35
N LYS A 490 27.49 -20.15 32.97
CA LYS A 490 26.81 -20.79 34.10
C LYS A 490 25.76 -21.84 33.69
N LYS A 491 25.57 -22.10 32.38
CA LYS A 491 24.50 -22.95 31.82
C LYS A 491 23.10 -22.56 32.30
N GLN A 492 22.88 -21.27 32.50
CA GLN A 492 21.57 -20.74 32.91
C GLN A 492 20.68 -20.37 31.71
N THR A 493 21.17 -20.62 30.49
CA THR A 493 20.41 -20.46 29.24
C THR A 493 19.54 -21.70 28.96
N PRO A 494 18.34 -21.54 28.37
CA PRO A 494 17.47 -22.67 28.06
C PRO A 494 18.13 -23.68 27.13
N ASP A 495 17.89 -24.98 27.39
CA ASP A 495 18.35 -26.03 26.49
C ASP A 495 17.42 -26.18 25.27
N ARG A 496 17.89 -26.89 24.26
CA ARG A 496 17.16 -27.15 23.01
C ARG A 496 15.79 -27.81 23.23
N GLN A 497 15.58 -28.58 24.29
CA GLN A 497 14.31 -29.27 24.55
C GLN A 497 13.30 -28.37 25.29
N GLN A 498 13.78 -27.41 26.07
CA GLN A 498 12.96 -26.45 26.81
C GLN A 498 12.54 -25.26 25.95
N ASP A 499 13.46 -24.67 25.19
CA ASP A 499 13.18 -23.54 24.30
C ASP A 499 14.14 -23.57 23.09
N PRO A 500 13.74 -24.25 21.99
CA PRO A 500 14.58 -24.38 20.80
C PRO A 500 14.98 -23.04 20.19
N VAL A 501 14.10 -22.03 20.24
CA VAL A 501 14.34 -20.73 19.60
C VAL A 501 15.31 -19.90 20.41
N GLU A 502 15.12 -19.84 21.73
CA GLU A 502 16.07 -19.14 22.62
C GLU A 502 17.45 -19.81 22.57
N PHE A 503 17.50 -21.14 22.49
CA PHE A 503 18.74 -21.88 22.32
C PHE A 503 19.48 -21.47 21.03
N LEU A 504 18.77 -21.38 19.89
CA LEU A 504 19.36 -20.96 18.62
C LEU A 504 19.79 -19.49 18.63
N LEU A 505 19.00 -18.62 19.24
CA LEU A 505 19.32 -17.19 19.40
C LEU A 505 20.60 -17.01 20.24
N ASN A 506 20.71 -17.74 21.36
CA ASN A 506 21.90 -17.77 22.20
C ASN A 506 23.11 -18.45 21.55
N THR A 507 22.91 -19.20 20.47
CA THR A 507 24.00 -19.80 19.69
C THR A 507 24.49 -18.85 18.60
N ALA A 508 23.64 -17.90 18.17
CA ALA A 508 23.93 -16.93 17.13
C ALA A 508 24.65 -15.67 17.65
N GLY A 509 24.38 -15.26 18.90
CA GLY A 509 25.13 -14.22 19.62
C GLY A 509 26.27 -14.81 20.45
#